data_AF-A0A926KW95-F1
#
_entry.id   AF-A0A926KW95-F1
#
_cell.length_a   1.000
_cell.length_b   1.000
_cell.length_c   1.000
_cell.angle_alpha   90.00
_cell.angle_beta   90.00
_cell.angle_gamma   90.00
#
_symmetry.space_group_name_H-M   'P 1'
#
loop_
_entity.id
_entity.type
_entity.pdbx_description
1 polymer ?
#
loop_
_entity_poly.entity_id
_entity_poly.type
_entity_poly.pdbx_seq_one_letter_code
_entity_poly.pdbx_strand_id
1 'polypeptide(L)'
;ATEEEVLPLLKDVGDCLSIAAVNGPTSVVVSGDEAAASDVAAHFRRLDRKTKRLTVSHAFHSAHMDPMLDEFQRTAAELTYHEP
;
A
#
# COMPACT_ATOMS: atom_id res chain seq x y z
N ALA A 1 6.85 6.66 -9.51
CA ALA A 1 7.25 7.64 -8.49
C ALA A 1 8.32 6.99 -7.61
N THR A 2 9.21 7.77 -7.02
CA THR A 2 10.10 7.30 -5.95
C THR A 2 9.32 7.22 -4.63
N GLU A 3 9.87 6.54 -3.63
CA GLU A 3 9.32 6.56 -2.26
C GLU A 3 9.30 7.99 -1.69
N GLU A 4 10.39 8.74 -1.88
CA GLU A 4 10.51 10.13 -1.41
C GLU A 4 9.47 11.07 -2.04
N GLU A 5 9.08 10.84 -3.30
CA GLU A 5 8.01 11.60 -3.96
C GLU A 5 6.62 11.26 -3.37
N VAL A 6 6.43 10.04 -2.86
CA VAL A 6 5.13 9.54 -2.37
C VAL A 6 4.90 9.88 -0.89
N LEU A 7 5.94 9.76 -0.05
CA LEU A 7 5.83 9.95 1.39
C LEU A 7 5.17 11.28 1.82
N PRO A 8 5.46 12.45 1.20
CA PRO A 8 4.80 13.70 1.55
C PRO A 8 3.29 13.66 1.30
N LEU A 9 2.85 13.01 0.21
CA LEU A 9 1.44 12.92 -0.17
C LEU A 9 0.63 12.04 0.79
N LEU A 10 1.29 11.11 1.49
CA LEU A 10 0.63 10.26 2.49
C LEU A 10 0.33 11.03 3.78
N LYS A 11 1.19 11.97 4.17
CA LYS A 11 0.98 12.78 5.37
C LYS A 11 -0.27 13.64 5.28
N ASP A 12 -0.60 14.10 4.08
CA ASP A 12 -1.79 14.92 3.81
C ASP A 12 -3.10 14.13 3.89
N VAL A 13 -3.04 12.80 3.75
CA VAL A 13 -4.21 11.90 3.79
C VAL A 13 -4.29 11.05 5.07
N GLY A 14 -3.31 11.17 5.98
CA GLY A 14 -3.29 10.46 7.26
C GLY A 14 -3.21 8.94 7.10
N ASP A 15 -3.82 8.20 8.03
CA ASP A 15 -3.79 6.72 8.07
C ASP A 15 -4.63 6.06 6.97
N CYS A 16 -5.30 6.84 6.12
CA CYS A 16 -6.12 6.35 5.01
C CYS A 16 -5.30 5.71 3.88
N LEU A 17 -3.97 5.92 3.81
CA LEU A 17 -3.14 5.41 2.72
C LEU A 17 -1.73 5.06 3.20
N SER A 18 -1.19 3.94 2.71
CA SER A 18 0.14 3.43 3.06
C SER A 18 0.94 3.08 1.81
N ILE A 19 2.27 3.03 1.93
CA ILE A 19 3.12 2.40 0.92
C ILE A 19 3.00 0.89 1.07
N ALA A 20 2.40 0.25 0.08
CA ALA A 20 2.22 -1.20 0.07
C ALA A 20 3.50 -1.94 -0.34
N ALA A 21 4.25 -1.36 -1.28
CA ALA A 21 5.48 -1.93 -1.79
C ALA A 21 6.36 -0.89 -2.48
N VAL A 22 7.67 -1.04 -2.33
CA VAL A 22 8.69 -0.37 -3.15
C VAL A 22 9.28 -1.43 -4.09
N ASN A 23 8.76 -1.51 -5.31
CA ASN A 23 9.18 -2.49 -6.31
C ASN A 23 10.46 -2.07 -7.06
N GLY A 24 10.88 -0.83 -6.91
CA GLY A 24 12.10 -0.29 -7.50
C GLY A 24 12.20 1.22 -7.30
N PRO A 25 13.30 1.85 -7.74
CA PRO A 25 13.60 3.25 -7.47
C PRO A 25 12.53 4.21 -7.99
N THR A 26 11.78 3.84 -9.03
CA THR A 26 10.70 4.65 -9.62
C THR A 26 9.36 3.92 -9.68
N SER A 27 9.23 2.80 -8.97
CA SER A 27 8.07 1.91 -8.96
C SER A 27 7.61 1.63 -7.54
N VAL A 28 6.53 2.29 -7.13
CA VAL A 28 5.95 2.21 -5.79
C VAL A 28 4.46 1.90 -5.91
N VAL A 29 3.94 1.09 -4.98
CA VAL A 29 2.52 0.79 -4.83
C VAL A 29 2.03 1.43 -3.55
N VAL A 30 0.88 2.09 -3.63
CA VAL A 30 0.14 2.58 -2.45
C VAL A 30 -1.18 1.83 -2.32
N SER A 31 -1.63 1.64 -1.09
CA SER A 31 -2.89 0.97 -0.77
C SER A 31 -3.53 1.58 0.46
N GLY A 32 -4.86 1.50 0.51
CA GLY A 32 -5.69 2.06 1.56
C GLY A 32 -7.04 2.45 0.98
N ASP A 33 -7.60 3.55 1.46
CA ASP A 33 -8.87 4.10 1.00
C ASP A 33 -8.83 4.44 -0.49
N GLU A 34 -9.86 4.02 -1.21
CA GLU A 34 -9.94 4.18 -2.67
C GLU A 34 -9.86 5.65 -3.11
N ALA A 35 -10.49 6.55 -2.36
CA ALA A 35 -10.48 7.98 -2.65
C ALA A 35 -9.05 8.55 -2.51
N ALA A 36 -8.37 8.26 -1.40
CA ALA A 36 -7.00 8.72 -1.16
C ALA A 36 -6.03 8.16 -2.22
N ALA A 37 -6.14 6.87 -2.57
CA ALA A 37 -5.33 6.26 -3.62
C ALA A 37 -5.58 6.91 -5.00
N SER A 38 -6.84 7.26 -5.29
CA SER A 38 -7.23 7.93 -6.53
C SER A 38 -6.67 9.34 -6.63
N ASP A 39 -6.60 10.08 -5.51
CA ASP A 39 -6.03 11.43 -5.46
C ASP A 39 -4.52 11.43 -5.69
N VAL A 40 -3.79 10.50 -5.07
CA VAL A 40 -2.36 10.30 -5.33
C VAL A 40 -2.12 9.90 -6.79
N ALA A 41 -2.94 9.00 -7.34
CA ALA A 41 -2.86 8.64 -8.75
C ALA A 41 -3.17 9.84 -9.68
N ALA A 42 -4.14 10.70 -9.32
CA ALA A 42 -4.43 11.92 -10.07
C ALA A 42 -3.27 12.93 -10.00
N HIS A 43 -2.62 13.07 -8.84
CA HIS A 43 -1.42 13.91 -8.68
C HIS A 43 -0.33 13.52 -9.67
N PHE A 44 0.07 12.24 -9.71
CA PHE A 44 1.12 11.79 -10.61
C PHE A 44 0.72 11.85 -12.09
N ARG A 45 -0.56 11.60 -12.43
CA ARG A 45 -1.04 11.79 -13.80
C ARG A 45 -0.91 13.24 -14.29
N ARG A 46 -1.16 14.23 -13.43
CA ARG A 46 -0.96 15.66 -13.77
C ARG A 46 0.51 16.01 -14.03
N LEU A 47 1.44 15.22 -13.50
CA LEU A 47 2.87 15.34 -13.74
C LEU A 47 3.35 14.51 -14.96
N ASP A 48 2.42 14.02 -15.80
CA ASP A 48 2.69 13.14 -16.94
C ASP A 48 3.37 11.81 -16.55
N ARG A 49 3.08 11.32 -15.33
CA ARG A 49 3.63 10.06 -14.81
C ARG A 49 2.60 8.94 -14.95
N LYS A 50 3.09 7.75 -15.31
CA LYS A 50 2.26 6.54 -15.44
C LYS A 50 1.74 6.08 -14.07
N THR A 51 0.44 5.86 -13.98
CA THR A 51 -0.23 5.24 -12.83
C THR A 51 -1.12 4.08 -13.30
N LYS A 52 -1.27 3.04 -12.48
CA LYS A 52 -2.16 1.91 -12.77
C LYS A 52 -2.92 1.53 -11.51
N ARG A 53 -4.26 1.45 -11.60
CA ARG A 53 -5.08 0.83 -10.56
C ARG A 53 -4.91 -0.68 -10.60
N LEU A 54 -4.68 -1.30 -9.44
CA LEU A 54 -4.59 -2.76 -9.34
C LEU A 54 -6.00 -3.35 -9.13
N THR A 55 -6.30 -4.44 -9.83
CA THR A 55 -7.56 -5.17 -9.70
C THR A 55 -7.41 -6.20 -8.58
N VAL A 56 -7.61 -5.76 -7.35
CA VAL A 56 -7.53 -6.58 -6.13
C VAL A 56 -8.77 -6.33 -5.28
N SER A 57 -9.10 -7.27 -4.40
CA SER A 57 -10.28 -7.19 -3.55
C SER A 57 -10.10 -6.30 -2.32
N HIS A 58 -8.86 -6.13 -1.85
CA HIS A 58 -8.56 -5.42 -0.60
C HIS A 58 -7.31 -4.56 -0.73
N ALA A 59 -7.23 -3.55 0.15
CA ALA A 59 -6.07 -2.70 0.34
C ALA A 59 -4.99 -3.41 1.20
N PHE A 60 -4.38 -4.46 0.66
CA PHE A 60 -3.29 -5.17 1.32
C PHE A 60 -2.13 -4.24 1.67
N HIS A 61 -1.39 -4.54 2.75
CA HIS A 61 -0.29 -3.73 3.27
C HIS A 61 -0.70 -2.30 3.70
N SER A 62 -1.92 -2.15 4.20
CA SER A 62 -2.41 -0.93 4.86
C SER A 62 -3.12 -1.26 6.17
N ALA A 63 -3.55 -0.24 6.92
CA ALA A 63 -4.34 -0.40 8.14
C ALA A 63 -5.66 -1.18 7.92
N HIS A 64 -6.11 -1.34 6.67
CA HIS A 64 -7.24 -2.22 6.34
C HIS A 64 -6.97 -3.70 6.66
N MET A 65 -5.71 -4.08 6.90
CA MET A 65 -5.33 -5.41 7.32
C MET A 65 -5.48 -5.63 8.82
N ASP A 66 -5.58 -4.58 9.63
CA ASP A 66 -5.63 -4.66 11.10
C ASP A 66 -6.70 -5.63 11.61
N PRO A 67 -7.94 -5.66 11.08
CA PRO A 67 -8.98 -6.56 11.58
C PRO A 67 -8.65 -8.06 11.46
N MET A 68 -7.77 -8.45 10.54
CA MET A 68 -7.42 -9.86 10.32
C MET A 68 -6.16 -10.31 11.08
N LEU A 69 -5.41 -9.39 11.70
CA LEU A 69 -4.09 -9.71 12.26
C LEU A 69 -4.15 -10.75 13.38
N ASP A 70 -5.13 -10.66 14.30
CA ASP A 70 -5.26 -11.59 15.42
C ASP A 70 -5.53 -13.04 14.98
N GLU A 71 -6.37 -13.22 13.96
CA GLU A 71 -6.66 -14.55 13.40
C GLU A 71 -5.48 -15.09 12.58
N PHE A 72 -4.85 -14.22 11.81
CA PHE A 72 -3.66 -14.59 11.04
C PHE A 72 -2.51 -15.00 11.95
N GLN A 73 -2.27 -14.28 13.04
CA GLN A 73 -1.25 -14.64 14.03
C GLN A 73 -1.52 -16.00 14.66
N ARG A 74 -2.77 -16.28 15.07
CA ARG A 74 -3.15 -17.59 15.63
C ARG A 74 -2.86 -18.72 14.66
N THR A 75 -3.24 -18.54 13.39
CA THR A 75 -3.03 -19.54 12.33
C THR A 75 -1.55 -19.74 12.03
N ALA A 76 -0.78 -18.65 11.92
CA ALA A 76 0.66 -18.72 11.65
C ALA A 76 1.42 -19.43 12.78
N ALA A 77 1.00 -19.28 14.04
CA ALA A 77 1.61 -19.93 15.19
C ALA A 77 1.46 -21.47 15.19
N GLU A 78 0.56 -22.03 14.39
CA GLU A 78 0.37 -23.48 14.25
C GLU A 78 1.40 -24.12 13.29
N LEU A 79 2.16 -23.30 12.56
CA LEU A 79 3.12 -23.78 11.56
C LEU A 79 4.48 -24.09 12.19
N THR A 80 5.09 -25.20 11.75
CA THR A 80 6.50 -25.49 12.00
C THR A 80 7.36 -24.78 10.95
N TYR A 81 8.22 -23.88 11.39
CA TYR A 81 9.16 -23.15 10.53
C TYR A 81 10.47 -23.94 10.37
N HIS A 82 11.05 -23.88 9.17
CA HIS A 82 12.37 -24.42 8.86
C HIS A 82 13.27 -23.30 8.32
N GLU A 83 14.59 -23.49 8.41
CA GLU A 83 15.53 -22.58 7.75
C GLU A 83 15.27 -22.56 6.22
N PRO A 84 15.39 -21.38 5.57
CA PRO A 84 15.15 -21.23 4.14
C PRO A 84 16.06 -22.08 3.24
#